data_AF-A0AA90ZLI8-F1
#
_entry.id   AF-A0AA90ZLI8-F1
#
_cell.length_a   1.000
_cell.length_b   1.000
_cell.length_c   1.000
_cell.angle_alpha   90.00
_cell.angle_beta   90.00
_cell.angle_gamma   90.00
#
_symmetry.space_group_name_H-M   'P 1'
#
loop_
_entity.id
_entity.type
_entity.pdbx_description
1 polymer ?
#
loop_
_entity_poly.entity_id
_entity_poly.type
_entity_poly.pdbx_seq_one_letter_code
_entity_poly.pdbx_strand_id
1 'polypeptide(L)'
;MRMKFTISYKAEWGESLHADITFFARDGKRKVVDLAMNTVDGYHWMAETHTLENRHHPFVAVAYYYKVVDAEGNVVRRESVASPRAYVYEANRNYILSDFWLDDENEMQGGFINYTAPVVWAGDEAAKLPLFEQTVIFKVSAPQLHEGEAVALLGNHPTLGEWNTDHYLPMIHQGGTSWVLSVNVQALEAPLEYKYVVVDARTHQFKRWEFGENRTMGTGIAYGHDEEEKANRYAVSGPDEIRLYSKDVCILHGGKFRVKKMPPHAQFNFDTYIFDLDGTLLSTLGDLAASCNYALKTNGFPERSVDEVRRFVGNGVKKLMERAIPDGLENEKFEQVFADFRKHYMMHNLDTTQPYPGVMEMLQELKDRGKNIAVVSNKFYAATQALCRHFFSDLVDVAIGEREDIQKKPAPDTVNEALRQMNADRESAVYIGDSDVDVMTAKNSGMPCISVLWGFRDLEFLIAHDARIFVTSPLQIC
;
A
#
# COMPACT_ATOMS: atom_id res chain seq x y z
N MET A 1 -29.95 5.07 6.01
CA MET A 1 -28.49 5.02 5.78
C MET A 1 -27.76 5.54 7.01
N ARG A 2 -26.76 4.80 7.51
CA ARG A 2 -25.92 5.16 8.66
C ARG A 2 -24.45 5.12 8.24
N MET A 3 -23.71 6.20 8.48
CA MET A 3 -22.25 6.22 8.34
C MET A 3 -21.64 6.30 9.73
N LYS A 4 -20.84 5.30 10.06
CA LYS A 4 -20.09 5.22 11.31
C LYS A 4 -18.60 5.37 11.01
N PHE A 5 -17.98 6.37 11.60
CA PHE A 5 -16.55 6.65 11.53
C PHE A 5 -15.92 6.23 12.84
N THR A 6 -14.83 5.46 12.77
CA THR A 6 -14.04 5.05 13.92
C THR A 6 -12.56 5.24 13.60
N ILE A 7 -11.82 5.87 14.50
CA ILE A 7 -10.38 6.10 14.33
C ILE A 7 -9.67 6.07 15.68
N SER A 8 -8.42 5.59 15.68
CA SER A 8 -7.53 5.68 16.83
C SER A 8 -6.63 6.92 16.68
N TYR A 9 -6.70 7.84 17.63
CA TYR A 9 -5.92 9.08 17.67
C TYR A 9 -5.77 9.58 19.10
N LYS A 10 -4.55 9.85 19.54
CA LYS A 10 -4.27 10.42 20.87
C LYS A 10 -4.31 11.94 20.81
N ALA A 11 -5.42 12.54 21.21
CA ALA A 11 -5.55 14.00 21.28
C ALA A 11 -4.89 14.57 22.55
N GLU A 12 -4.42 15.81 22.47
CA GLU A 12 -3.96 16.56 23.64
C GLU A 12 -5.14 17.10 24.46
N TRP A 13 -4.85 17.58 25.68
CA TRP A 13 -5.88 18.08 26.56
C TRP A 13 -6.49 19.37 26.02
N GLY A 14 -7.82 19.37 25.83
CA GLY A 14 -8.55 20.50 25.24
C GLY A 14 -8.77 20.37 23.73
N GLU A 15 -8.27 19.31 23.09
CA GLU A 15 -8.49 19.04 21.68
C GLU A 15 -9.68 18.09 21.44
N SER A 16 -10.36 18.26 20.30
CA SER A 16 -11.39 17.36 19.80
C SER A 16 -11.09 16.90 18.37
N LEU A 17 -11.38 15.64 18.09
CA LEU A 17 -11.27 15.08 16.75
C LEU A 17 -12.56 15.27 15.97
N HIS A 18 -12.43 15.61 14.70
CA HIS A 18 -13.54 15.88 13.79
C HIS A 18 -13.33 15.14 12.46
N ALA A 19 -14.42 14.62 11.89
CA ALA A 19 -14.45 14.15 10.51
C ALA A 19 -15.05 15.24 9.63
N ASP A 20 -14.25 15.80 8.72
CA ASP A 20 -14.70 16.81 7.77
C ASP A 20 -15.18 16.12 6.49
N ILE A 21 -16.49 16.01 6.32
CA ILE A 21 -17.13 15.16 5.33
C ILE A 21 -17.76 16.01 4.24
N THR A 22 -17.38 15.79 2.99
CA THR A 22 -17.99 16.41 1.82
C THR A 22 -18.84 15.39 1.05
N PHE A 23 -20.14 15.62 1.00
CA PHE A 23 -21.06 14.89 0.11
C PHE A 23 -21.18 15.62 -1.21
N PHE A 24 -21.09 14.86 -2.30
CA PHE A 24 -21.22 15.38 -3.66
C PHE A 24 -22.52 14.87 -4.27
N ALA A 25 -23.37 15.80 -4.72
CA ALA A 25 -24.60 15.52 -5.42
C ALA A 25 -24.38 15.37 -6.93
N ARG A 26 -25.27 14.62 -7.57
CA ARG A 26 -25.22 14.38 -9.03
C ARG A 26 -25.27 15.68 -9.85
N ASP A 27 -25.92 16.71 -9.32
CA ASP A 27 -26.05 18.02 -9.95
C ASP A 27 -24.90 18.99 -9.61
N GLY A 28 -23.81 18.48 -9.05
CA GLY A 28 -22.60 19.24 -8.73
C GLY A 28 -22.66 20.03 -7.43
N LYS A 29 -23.80 20.02 -6.71
CA LYS A 29 -23.86 20.62 -5.39
C LYS A 29 -23.04 19.79 -4.40
N ARG A 30 -22.34 20.48 -3.49
CA ARG A 30 -21.64 19.83 -2.39
C ARG A 30 -22.26 20.23 -1.05
N LYS A 31 -22.29 19.29 -0.12
CA LYS A 31 -22.64 19.55 1.27
C LYS A 31 -21.44 19.14 2.13
N VAL A 32 -20.82 20.12 2.77
CA VAL A 32 -19.77 19.87 3.76
C VAL A 32 -20.43 19.73 5.12
N VAL A 33 -20.00 18.74 5.88
CA VAL A 33 -20.47 18.41 7.21
C VAL A 33 -19.24 18.22 8.07
N ASP A 34 -19.07 19.11 9.02
CA ASP A 34 -18.09 18.93 10.09
C ASP A 34 -18.74 18.09 11.19
N LEU A 35 -18.21 16.88 11.39
CA LEU A 35 -18.77 15.91 12.33
C LEU A 35 -17.81 15.72 13.50
N ALA A 36 -18.11 16.36 14.62
CA ALA A 36 -17.40 16.17 15.88
C ALA A 36 -17.47 14.69 16.30
N MET A 37 -16.32 14.15 16.69
CA MET A 37 -16.20 12.77 17.14
C MET A 37 -16.25 12.70 18.67
N ASN A 38 -16.79 11.60 19.18
CA ASN A 38 -16.86 11.31 20.61
C ASN A 38 -15.81 10.27 20.96
N THR A 39 -15.24 10.38 22.14
CA THR A 39 -14.33 9.39 22.71
C THR A 39 -14.70 9.15 24.17
N VAL A 40 -14.42 7.95 24.67
CA VAL A 40 -14.60 7.58 26.09
C VAL A 40 -13.27 7.52 26.85
N ASP A 41 -12.16 7.48 26.12
CA ASP A 41 -10.82 7.24 26.65
C ASP A 41 -9.76 8.24 26.14
N GLY A 42 -10.14 9.17 25.26
CA GLY A 42 -9.22 10.14 24.65
C GLY A 42 -8.40 9.58 23.50
N TYR A 43 -8.63 8.32 23.11
CA TYR A 43 -7.82 7.60 22.12
C TYR A 43 -8.65 6.97 21.01
N HIS A 44 -9.76 6.29 21.33
CA HIS A 44 -10.68 5.74 20.35
C HIS A 44 -11.81 6.72 20.12
N TRP A 45 -11.89 7.24 18.89
CA TRP A 45 -12.86 8.23 18.49
C TRP A 45 -13.91 7.60 17.58
N MET A 46 -15.16 7.97 17.81
CA MET A 46 -16.29 7.50 17.04
C MET A 46 -17.24 8.64 16.73
N ALA A 47 -17.66 8.71 15.47
CA ALA A 47 -18.74 9.58 15.05
C ALA A 47 -19.73 8.84 14.20
N GLU A 48 -20.96 9.32 14.24
CA GLU A 48 -22.04 8.72 13.50
C GLU A 48 -22.97 9.77 12.94
N THR A 49 -23.35 9.59 11.68
CA THR A 49 -24.34 10.43 11.03
C THR A 49 -25.41 9.58 10.36
N HIS A 50 -26.65 10.08 10.45
CA HIS A 50 -27.83 9.46 9.88
C HIS A 50 -28.31 10.29 8.69
N THR A 51 -28.68 9.60 7.60
CA THR A 51 -29.36 10.11 6.38
C THR A 51 -29.24 11.61 6.12
N LEU A 52 -28.22 11.98 5.35
CA LEU A 52 -28.03 13.35 4.85
C LEU A 52 -28.70 13.58 3.48
N GLU A 53 -29.52 12.63 3.01
CA GLU A 53 -30.14 12.65 1.70
C GLU A 53 -30.87 13.95 1.41
N ASN A 54 -30.54 14.53 0.26
CA ASN A 54 -31.30 15.62 -0.32
C ASN A 54 -32.12 15.05 -1.48
N ARG A 55 -33.45 14.96 -1.31
CA ARG A 55 -34.36 14.42 -2.35
C ARG A 55 -34.29 15.18 -3.67
N HIS A 56 -33.87 16.44 -3.63
CA HIS A 56 -33.69 17.26 -4.83
C HIS A 56 -32.27 17.15 -5.42
N HIS A 57 -31.29 16.76 -4.59
CA HIS A 57 -29.87 16.71 -4.93
C HIS A 57 -29.25 15.40 -4.43
N PRO A 58 -29.59 14.25 -5.05
CA PRO A 58 -29.13 12.95 -4.58
C PRO A 58 -27.60 12.88 -4.61
N PHE A 59 -27.01 12.47 -3.48
CA PHE A 59 -25.58 12.28 -3.36
C PHE A 59 -25.11 11.07 -4.16
N VAL A 60 -23.93 11.18 -4.74
CA VAL A 60 -23.28 10.16 -5.58
C VAL A 60 -21.87 9.82 -5.11
N ALA A 61 -21.27 10.69 -4.30
CA ALA A 61 -19.99 10.42 -3.64
C ALA A 61 -19.94 11.09 -2.27
N VAL A 62 -19.08 10.55 -1.42
CA VAL A 62 -18.70 11.14 -0.13
C VAL A 62 -17.18 11.11 -0.02
N ALA A 63 -16.58 12.22 0.39
CA ALA A 63 -15.15 12.29 0.70
C ALA A 63 -14.95 12.84 2.11
N TYR A 64 -13.92 12.42 2.83
CA TYR A 64 -13.63 12.94 4.16
C TYR A 64 -12.15 12.86 4.53
N TYR A 65 -11.78 13.63 5.55
CA TYR A 65 -10.48 13.57 6.25
C TYR A 65 -10.70 13.88 7.72
N TYR A 66 -9.76 13.50 8.57
CA TYR A 66 -9.81 13.84 9.99
C TYR A 66 -9.07 15.15 10.27
N LYS A 67 -9.54 15.90 11.25
CA LYS A 67 -8.90 17.13 11.75
C LYS A 67 -9.03 17.23 13.26
N VAL A 68 -8.05 17.87 13.87
CA VAL A 68 -8.01 18.16 15.30
C VAL A 68 -8.31 19.63 15.49
N VAL A 69 -9.19 19.91 16.45
CA VAL A 69 -9.70 21.24 16.75
C VAL A 69 -9.40 21.55 18.22
N ASP A 70 -8.91 22.76 18.52
CA ASP A 70 -8.69 23.21 19.90
C ASP A 70 -10.00 23.64 20.60
N ALA A 71 -9.91 24.00 21.88
CA ALA A 71 -11.04 24.41 22.70
C ALA A 71 -11.71 25.71 22.19
N GLU A 72 -10.98 26.53 21.43
CA GLU A 72 -11.43 27.77 20.81
C GLU A 72 -12.06 27.54 19.41
N GLY A 73 -12.02 26.32 18.88
CA GLY A 73 -12.59 25.95 17.60
C GLY A 73 -11.65 26.09 16.40
N ASN A 74 -10.36 26.34 16.62
CA ASN A 74 -9.36 26.44 15.54
C ASN A 74 -8.85 25.05 15.15
N VAL A 75 -8.65 24.84 13.86
CA VAL A 75 -8.04 23.61 13.36
C VAL A 75 -6.54 23.67 13.63
N VAL A 76 -6.08 22.91 14.62
CA VAL A 76 -4.67 22.80 15.00
C VAL A 76 -3.93 21.74 14.20
N ARG A 77 -4.66 20.74 13.69
CA ARG A 77 -4.08 19.67 12.87
C ARG A 77 -5.06 19.13 11.84
N ARG A 78 -4.56 18.68 10.70
CA ARG A 78 -5.32 17.90 9.71
C ARG A 78 -4.56 16.62 9.40
N GLU A 79 -5.29 15.55 9.16
CA GLU A 79 -4.74 14.30 8.63
C GLU A 79 -4.05 14.61 7.29
N SER A 80 -2.76 14.26 7.16
CA SER A 80 -2.01 14.56 5.95
C SER A 80 -2.24 13.45 4.93
N VAL A 81 -3.27 13.64 4.12
CA VAL A 81 -3.58 12.79 2.97
C VAL A 81 -3.45 13.60 1.69
N ALA A 82 -2.73 13.06 0.70
CA ALA A 82 -2.63 13.69 -0.62
C ALA A 82 -4.00 13.87 -1.30
N SER A 83 -5.02 13.12 -0.86
CA SER A 83 -6.43 13.30 -1.22
C SER A 83 -7.34 12.75 -0.12
N PRO A 84 -8.53 13.35 0.09
CA PRO A 84 -9.48 12.85 1.07
C PRO A 84 -9.94 11.43 0.72
N ARG A 85 -10.22 10.62 1.74
CA ARG A 85 -10.80 9.28 1.60
C ARG A 85 -12.15 9.43 0.90
N ALA A 86 -12.33 8.80 -0.26
CA ALA A 86 -13.53 8.98 -1.08
C ALA A 86 -14.21 7.65 -1.40
N TYR A 87 -15.54 7.65 -1.33
CA TYR A 87 -16.38 6.49 -1.58
C TYR A 87 -17.55 6.86 -2.49
N VAL A 88 -17.96 5.93 -3.34
CA VAL A 88 -19.23 6.03 -4.06
C VAL A 88 -20.38 5.98 -3.05
N TYR A 89 -21.28 6.96 -3.13
CA TYR A 89 -22.42 7.08 -2.24
C TYR A 89 -23.61 6.27 -2.77
N GLU A 90 -24.08 5.33 -1.96
CA GLU A 90 -25.25 4.49 -2.20
C GLU A 90 -26.26 4.71 -1.07
N ALA A 91 -27.39 5.34 -1.39
CA ALA A 91 -28.46 5.70 -0.46
C ALA A 91 -28.93 4.56 0.46
N ASN A 92 -28.92 3.32 -0.03
CA ASN A 92 -29.47 2.17 0.69
C ASN A 92 -28.42 1.37 1.49
N ARG A 93 -27.18 1.87 1.61
CA ARG A 93 -26.07 1.12 2.20
C ARG A 93 -25.56 1.74 3.49
N ASN A 94 -25.27 0.93 4.50
CA ASN A 94 -24.60 1.42 5.70
C ASN A 94 -23.07 1.36 5.50
N TYR A 95 -22.38 2.39 5.99
CA TYR A 95 -20.93 2.50 5.91
C TYR A 95 -20.34 2.40 7.31
N ILE A 96 -19.34 1.54 7.47
CA ILE A 96 -18.50 1.46 8.66
C ILE A 96 -17.09 1.74 8.17
N LEU A 97 -16.53 2.85 8.62
CA LEU A 97 -15.26 3.41 8.19
C LEU A 97 -14.32 3.35 9.39
N SER A 98 -13.46 2.33 9.40
CA SER A 98 -12.48 2.09 10.45
C SER A 98 -11.09 2.48 9.95
N ASP A 99 -10.62 3.64 10.40
CA ASP A 99 -9.42 4.30 9.91
C ASP A 99 -8.35 4.43 11.03
N PHE A 100 -7.16 4.84 10.65
CA PHE A 100 -6.06 5.26 11.54
C PHE A 100 -5.50 6.58 11.04
N TRP A 101 -4.93 7.37 11.95
CA TRP A 101 -4.37 8.68 11.61
C TRP A 101 -3.11 8.55 10.74
N LEU A 102 -3.00 9.40 9.73
CA LEU A 102 -1.86 9.47 8.80
C LEU A 102 -1.08 10.77 9.04
N ASP A 103 0.19 10.63 9.43
CA ASP A 103 1.10 11.74 9.75
C ASP A 103 1.88 12.24 8.52
N ASP A 104 2.30 13.51 8.56
CA ASP A 104 3.34 14.05 7.68
C ASP A 104 4.71 13.45 8.07
N GLU A 105 5.47 12.95 7.11
CA GLU A 105 6.87 12.51 7.28
C GLU A 105 7.85 13.68 7.60
N ASN A 106 7.39 14.88 7.98
CA ASN A 106 8.25 16.06 8.13
C ASN A 106 8.20 16.80 9.48
N GLU A 107 7.55 16.27 10.52
CA GLU A 107 7.62 16.84 11.88
C GLU A 107 8.67 16.16 12.76
N MET A 108 9.91 16.04 12.26
CA MET A 108 11.10 15.93 13.12
C MET A 108 12.28 16.65 12.47
N GLN A 109 12.25 17.99 12.49
CA GLN A 109 13.45 18.80 12.67
C GLN A 109 13.06 20.25 12.97
N GLY A 110 13.09 20.60 14.27
CA GLY A 110 13.21 21.99 14.67
C GLY A 110 14.53 22.54 14.14
N GLY A 111 14.45 23.38 13.11
CA GLY A 111 15.61 24.04 12.52
C GLY A 111 15.17 24.90 11.34
N PHE A 112 15.26 26.22 11.51
CA PHE A 112 14.98 27.22 10.49
C PHE A 112 15.63 26.87 9.15
N ILE A 113 14.83 26.52 8.15
CA ILE A 113 15.22 26.55 6.74
C ILE A 113 14.23 27.47 6.03
N ASN A 114 14.73 28.61 5.57
CA ASN A 114 13.99 29.55 4.73
C ASN A 114 13.59 28.84 3.44
N TYR A 115 12.30 28.51 3.29
CA TYR A 115 11.75 28.16 1.99
C TYR A 115 11.78 29.41 1.11
N THR A 116 12.58 29.34 0.06
CA THR A 116 12.47 30.22 -1.11
C THR A 116 11.01 30.23 -1.59
N ALA A 117 10.53 31.44 -1.86
CA ALA A 117 9.13 31.77 -2.09
C ALA A 117 8.38 30.85 -3.07
N PRO A 118 7.07 30.60 -2.86
CA PRO A 118 6.24 29.93 -3.83
C PRO A 118 6.20 30.72 -5.15
N VAL A 119 6.29 30.01 -6.28
CA VAL A 119 6.04 30.60 -7.60
C VAL A 119 4.58 31.04 -7.64
N VAL A 120 4.35 32.35 -7.64
CA VAL A 120 3.03 32.96 -7.75
C VAL A 120 2.67 33.08 -9.23
N TRP A 121 1.72 32.26 -9.69
CA TRP A 121 1.09 32.45 -10.99
C TRP A 121 -0.12 33.37 -10.82
N ALA A 122 -0.16 34.47 -11.58
CA ALA A 122 -1.23 35.44 -11.50
C ALA A 122 -2.49 34.93 -12.24
N GLY A 123 -3.60 34.78 -11.50
CA GLY A 123 -4.95 34.65 -12.04
C GLY A 123 -5.71 33.37 -11.64
N ASP A 124 -6.02 33.19 -10.35
CA ASP A 124 -6.92 32.13 -9.87
C ASP A 124 -8.41 32.51 -10.10
N GLU A 125 -8.88 32.37 -11.33
CA GLU A 125 -10.29 32.03 -11.55
C GLU A 125 -10.36 30.56 -11.96
N ALA A 126 -11.03 29.74 -11.15
CA ALA A 126 -11.22 28.33 -11.43
C ALA A 126 -11.97 28.17 -12.78
N ALA A 127 -11.23 27.80 -13.82
CA ALA A 127 -11.80 27.59 -15.14
C ALA A 127 -12.91 26.53 -15.08
N LYS A 128 -14.05 26.83 -15.70
CA LYS A 128 -15.23 25.95 -15.74
C LYS A 128 -14.91 24.69 -16.54
N LEU A 129 -15.01 23.53 -15.89
CA LEU A 129 -14.92 22.22 -16.53
C LEU A 129 -16.21 21.92 -17.32
N PRO A 130 -16.12 21.61 -18.62
CA PRO A 130 -17.28 21.14 -19.37
C PRO A 130 -17.70 19.73 -18.93
N LEU A 131 -18.98 19.55 -18.62
CA LEU A 131 -19.54 18.24 -18.27
C LEU A 131 -20.42 17.73 -19.41
N PHE A 132 -20.20 16.48 -19.80
CA PHE A 132 -20.93 15.72 -20.80
C PHE A 132 -21.90 14.71 -20.16
N GLU A 133 -22.81 14.14 -20.97
CA GLU A 133 -23.81 13.17 -20.52
C GLU A 133 -23.19 11.94 -19.83
N GLN A 134 -22.04 11.48 -20.34
CA GLN A 134 -21.13 10.56 -19.65
C GLN A 134 -19.78 11.26 -19.57
N THR A 135 -19.33 11.62 -18.37
CA THR A 135 -18.05 12.33 -18.17
C THR A 135 -17.13 11.52 -17.28
N VAL A 136 -15.88 11.38 -17.68
CA VAL A 136 -14.79 10.96 -16.81
C VAL A 136 -13.93 12.16 -16.50
N ILE A 137 -13.66 12.35 -15.21
CA ILE A 137 -12.83 13.44 -14.72
C ILE A 137 -11.49 12.86 -14.29
N PHE A 138 -10.43 13.28 -14.96
CA PHE A 138 -9.06 12.98 -14.62
C PHE A 138 -8.53 14.09 -13.72
N LYS A 139 -7.93 13.74 -12.58
CA LYS A 139 -7.36 14.70 -11.63
C LYS A 139 -5.99 14.23 -11.16
N VAL A 140 -5.03 15.16 -11.12
CA VAL A 140 -3.66 14.87 -10.65
C VAL A 140 -3.07 16.06 -9.92
N SER A 141 -2.21 15.79 -8.93
CA SER A 141 -1.35 16.80 -8.30
C SER A 141 0.06 16.68 -8.88
N ALA A 142 0.63 17.79 -9.34
CA ALA A 142 1.94 17.87 -9.96
C ALA A 142 2.80 18.95 -9.25
N PRO A 143 3.30 18.69 -8.02
CA PRO A 143 4.06 19.67 -7.22
C PRO A 143 5.48 19.94 -7.74
N GLN A 144 5.99 19.09 -8.64
CA GLN A 144 7.35 19.15 -9.16
C GLN A 144 7.43 19.72 -10.59
N LEU A 145 6.43 20.49 -11.03
CA LEU A 145 6.50 21.17 -12.33
C LEU A 145 7.46 22.36 -12.29
N HIS A 146 8.23 22.54 -13.36
CA HIS A 146 9.07 23.70 -13.53
C HIS A 146 8.30 24.87 -14.14
N GLU A 147 8.89 26.07 -14.07
CA GLU A 147 8.31 27.27 -14.67
C GLU A 147 8.07 27.10 -16.18
N GLY A 148 6.86 27.42 -16.65
CA GLY A 148 6.46 27.29 -18.05
C GLY A 148 6.02 25.88 -18.47
N GLU A 149 5.82 24.96 -17.53
CA GLU A 149 5.32 23.61 -17.82
C GLU A 149 3.84 23.43 -17.47
N ALA A 150 3.17 22.56 -18.22
CA ALA A 150 1.76 22.22 -18.01
C ALA A 150 1.52 20.71 -18.08
N VAL A 151 0.41 20.24 -17.50
CA VAL A 151 0.01 18.83 -17.53
C VAL A 151 -0.98 18.57 -18.66
N ALA A 152 -0.81 17.43 -19.34
CA ALA A 152 -1.74 16.89 -20.32
C ALA A 152 -1.99 15.39 -20.06
N LEU A 153 -2.96 14.82 -20.77
CA LEU A 153 -3.35 13.42 -20.69
C LEU A 153 -3.19 12.75 -22.07
N LEU A 154 -2.63 11.55 -22.10
CA LEU A 154 -2.59 10.66 -23.26
C LEU A 154 -3.12 9.29 -22.88
N GLY A 155 -3.66 8.54 -23.82
CA GLY A 155 -4.13 7.19 -23.56
C GLY A 155 -4.31 6.34 -24.80
N ASN A 156 -4.66 5.07 -24.59
CA ASN A 156 -4.81 4.06 -25.65
C ASN A 156 -6.02 4.29 -26.56
N HIS A 157 -6.98 5.11 -26.14
CA HIS A 157 -8.22 5.32 -26.87
C HIS A 157 -8.09 6.50 -27.85
N PRO A 158 -8.77 6.47 -29.02
CA PRO A 158 -8.87 7.60 -29.95
C PRO A 158 -9.17 8.94 -29.31
N THR A 159 -10.12 8.96 -28.37
CA THR A 159 -10.49 10.17 -27.62
C THR A 159 -9.38 10.66 -26.68
N LEU A 160 -8.43 9.80 -26.30
CA LEU A 160 -7.28 10.12 -25.45
C LEU A 160 -5.97 10.28 -26.25
N GLY A 161 -6.03 10.32 -27.58
CA GLY A 161 -4.88 10.60 -28.44
C GLY A 161 -4.07 9.40 -28.91
N GLU A 162 -4.49 8.15 -28.62
CA GLU A 162 -3.81 6.91 -29.05
C GLU A 162 -2.31 6.88 -28.81
N TRP A 163 -1.87 7.39 -27.65
CA TRP A 163 -0.46 7.55 -27.27
C TRP A 163 0.38 8.44 -28.20
N ASN A 164 -0.24 9.15 -29.14
CA ASN A 164 0.45 10.09 -30.01
C ASN A 164 0.76 11.39 -29.26
N THR A 165 2.04 11.69 -29.09
CA THR A 165 2.52 12.88 -28.35
C THR A 165 2.14 14.21 -28.98
N ASP A 166 1.67 14.24 -30.23
CA ASP A 166 1.16 15.44 -30.89
C ASP A 166 -0.36 15.63 -30.66
N HIS A 167 -1.05 14.64 -30.12
CA HIS A 167 -2.52 14.61 -29.93
C HIS A 167 -2.94 14.43 -28.46
N TYR A 168 -2.20 15.00 -27.52
CA TYR A 168 -2.56 14.98 -26.11
C TYR A 168 -3.78 15.84 -25.79
N LEU A 169 -4.44 15.54 -24.66
CA LEU A 169 -5.51 16.35 -24.09
C LEU A 169 -4.95 17.28 -22.99
N PRO A 170 -4.93 18.61 -23.19
CA PRO A 170 -4.41 19.53 -22.17
C PRO A 170 -5.29 19.54 -20.92
N MET A 171 -4.68 19.51 -19.74
CA MET A 171 -5.40 19.65 -18.48
C MET A 171 -5.49 21.11 -18.04
N ILE A 172 -6.52 21.41 -17.28
CA ILE A 172 -6.81 22.73 -16.71
C ILE A 172 -6.19 22.80 -15.32
N HIS A 173 -5.40 23.85 -15.04
CA HIS A 173 -4.88 24.12 -13.70
C HIS A 173 -5.98 24.68 -12.80
N GLN A 174 -6.05 24.21 -11.54
CA GLN A 174 -7.09 24.62 -10.57
C GLN A 174 -6.52 25.32 -9.32
N GLY A 175 -5.34 25.90 -9.42
CA GLY A 175 -4.64 26.52 -8.29
C GLY A 175 -3.73 25.53 -7.54
N GLY A 176 -2.69 26.07 -6.90
CA GLY A 176 -1.65 25.28 -6.24
C GLY A 176 -0.98 24.30 -7.22
N THR A 177 -0.98 23.01 -6.89
CA THR A 177 -0.37 21.94 -7.70
C THR A 177 -1.39 21.07 -8.43
N SER A 178 -2.67 21.46 -8.45
CA SER A 178 -3.78 20.61 -8.92
C SER A 178 -4.14 20.85 -10.39
N TRP A 179 -4.37 19.75 -11.12
CA TRP A 179 -4.76 19.74 -12.53
C TRP A 179 -5.95 18.83 -12.77
N VAL A 180 -6.82 19.20 -13.71
CA VAL A 180 -8.06 18.49 -14.00
C VAL A 180 -8.41 18.46 -15.50
N LEU A 181 -9.07 17.40 -15.95
CA LEU A 181 -9.59 17.27 -17.31
C LEU A 181 -10.88 16.44 -17.30
N SER A 182 -11.88 16.88 -18.07
CA SER A 182 -13.14 16.18 -18.28
C SER A 182 -13.22 15.63 -19.71
N VAL A 183 -13.49 14.35 -19.87
CA VAL A 183 -13.59 13.67 -21.17
C VAL A 183 -14.97 13.02 -21.33
N ASN A 184 -15.57 13.15 -22.52
CA ASN A 184 -16.83 12.48 -22.85
C ASN A 184 -16.59 10.99 -23.11
N VAL A 185 -17.37 10.13 -22.46
CA VAL A 185 -17.17 8.69 -22.39
C VAL A 185 -18.10 7.91 -23.32
N GLN A 186 -19.01 8.58 -24.05
CA GLN A 186 -19.88 7.91 -25.04
C GLN A 186 -19.12 7.18 -26.15
N ALA A 187 -17.81 7.44 -26.29
CA ALA A 187 -16.93 6.75 -27.23
C ALA A 187 -15.88 5.87 -26.56
N LEU A 188 -15.71 5.91 -25.23
CA LEU A 188 -14.58 5.29 -24.52
C LEU A 188 -14.89 3.81 -24.21
N GLU A 189 -14.50 2.89 -25.09
CA GLU A 189 -14.56 1.45 -24.83
C GLU A 189 -13.45 1.03 -23.84
N ALA A 190 -13.79 0.08 -22.95
CA ALA A 190 -12.91 -0.33 -21.85
C ALA A 190 -12.10 -1.60 -22.17
N PRO A 191 -10.88 -1.77 -21.60
CA PRO A 191 -10.24 -0.90 -20.63
C PRO A 191 -9.55 0.31 -21.27
N LEU A 192 -9.75 1.47 -20.65
CA LEU A 192 -8.98 2.67 -20.97
C LEU A 192 -7.64 2.62 -20.26
N GLU A 193 -6.56 2.87 -20.98
CA GLU A 193 -5.24 3.11 -20.44
C GLU A 193 -4.85 4.56 -20.69
N TYR A 194 -4.23 5.22 -19.71
CA TYR A 194 -3.81 6.62 -19.84
C TYR A 194 -2.59 6.97 -19.00
N LYS A 195 -1.91 8.06 -19.36
CA LYS A 195 -0.86 8.71 -18.59
C LYS A 195 -1.00 10.21 -18.61
N TYR A 196 -0.58 10.83 -17.52
CA TYR A 196 -0.25 12.25 -17.49
C TYR A 196 1.10 12.50 -18.16
N VAL A 197 1.21 13.61 -18.86
CA VAL A 197 2.44 14.04 -19.52
C VAL A 197 2.67 15.51 -19.27
N VAL A 198 3.92 15.93 -19.34
CA VAL A 198 4.31 17.32 -19.21
C VAL A 198 4.64 17.89 -20.58
N VAL A 199 4.06 19.04 -20.85
CA VAL A 199 4.23 19.80 -22.09
C VAL A 199 4.72 21.21 -21.76
N ASP A 200 5.35 21.87 -22.73
CA ASP A 200 5.65 23.29 -22.64
C ASP A 200 4.35 24.10 -22.78
N ALA A 201 4.05 24.95 -21.80
CA ALA A 201 2.80 25.69 -21.75
C ALA A 201 2.65 26.74 -22.87
N ARG A 202 3.76 27.15 -23.51
CA ARG A 202 3.77 28.17 -24.57
C ARG A 202 3.92 27.57 -25.96
N THR A 203 4.81 26.60 -26.13
CA THR A 203 5.11 25.99 -27.43
C THR A 203 4.28 24.74 -27.70
N HIS A 204 3.56 24.23 -26.70
CA HIS A 204 2.76 23.01 -26.76
C HIS A 204 3.57 21.74 -27.09
N GLN A 205 4.91 21.83 -27.04
CA GLN A 205 5.78 20.69 -27.30
C GLN A 205 5.76 19.71 -26.13
N PHE A 206 5.65 18.43 -26.46
CA PHE A 206 5.84 17.34 -25.50
C PHE A 206 7.22 17.41 -24.86
N LYS A 207 7.29 17.33 -23.52
CA LYS A 207 8.57 17.31 -22.79
C LYS A 207 8.87 15.96 -22.20
N ARG A 208 7.92 15.36 -21.46
CA ARG A 208 8.14 14.09 -20.75
C ARG A 208 6.85 13.40 -20.34
N TRP A 209 6.94 12.10 -20.14
CA TRP A 209 5.89 11.28 -19.54
C TRP A 209 5.89 11.42 -18.01
N GLU A 210 4.76 11.20 -17.36
CA GLU A 210 4.75 10.82 -15.95
C GLU A 210 5.50 9.49 -15.75
N PHE A 211 6.10 9.33 -14.57
CA PHE A 211 6.80 8.11 -14.19
C PHE A 211 5.81 6.99 -13.84
N GLY A 212 6.20 5.73 -14.03
CA GLY A 212 5.38 4.54 -13.74
C GLY A 212 4.65 3.97 -14.97
N GLU A 213 3.81 2.97 -14.76
CA GLU A 213 3.01 2.30 -15.80
C GLU A 213 1.76 3.10 -16.22
N ASN A 214 1.07 2.67 -17.29
CA ASN A 214 -0.19 3.28 -17.71
C ASN A 214 -1.29 3.06 -16.65
N ARG A 215 -2.06 4.10 -16.33
CA ARG A 215 -3.23 4.05 -15.44
C ARG A 215 -4.42 3.42 -16.17
N THR A 216 -5.28 2.66 -15.51
CA THR A 216 -6.41 1.93 -16.17
C THR A 216 -7.80 2.22 -15.61
N MET A 217 -8.87 2.22 -16.43
CA MET A 217 -10.28 2.47 -16.00
C MET A 217 -11.37 1.64 -16.77
N GLY A 218 -12.37 1.11 -16.02
CA GLY A 218 -13.67 0.57 -16.48
C GLY A 218 -13.75 -0.94 -16.82
N THR A 219 -14.77 -1.69 -16.35
CA THR A 219 -15.44 -2.81 -17.08
C THR A 219 -16.76 -3.24 -16.38
N GLY A 220 -17.84 -3.43 -17.15
CA GLY A 220 -19.15 -3.93 -16.69
C GLY A 220 -20.00 -4.60 -17.78
N ILE A 221 -20.14 -5.94 -17.67
CA ILE A 221 -21.21 -6.94 -17.98
C ILE A 221 -22.01 -6.93 -19.31
N ALA A 222 -22.03 -8.10 -20.01
CA ALA A 222 -23.23 -8.78 -20.55
C ALA A 222 -23.00 -10.31 -20.77
N TYR A 223 -24.07 -11.10 -20.67
CA TYR A 223 -24.19 -12.56 -20.44
C TYR A 223 -23.74 -13.52 -21.57
N GLY A 224 -23.39 -14.76 -21.16
CA GLY A 224 -23.43 -15.97 -21.99
C GLY A 224 -23.27 -17.23 -21.13
N HIS A 225 -24.31 -18.05 -21.09
CA HIS A 225 -24.43 -19.31 -20.34
C HIS A 225 -23.57 -20.44 -20.94
N ASP A 226 -23.30 -21.41 -20.07
CA ASP A 226 -22.92 -22.82 -20.32
C ASP A 226 -21.42 -23.19 -20.26
N GLU A 227 -21.18 -24.24 -19.47
CA GLU A 227 -19.94 -24.98 -19.16
C GLU A 227 -19.25 -24.69 -17.80
N GLU A 228 -20.05 -24.69 -16.73
CA GLU A 228 -19.65 -25.27 -15.45
C GLU A 228 -19.65 -26.81 -15.57
N GLU A 229 -18.50 -27.47 -15.34
CA GLU A 229 -18.42 -28.60 -14.39
C GLU A 229 -17.06 -29.32 -14.30
N LYS A 230 -16.00 -28.96 -15.05
CA LYS A 230 -14.78 -29.82 -15.06
C LYS A 230 -13.41 -29.20 -14.76
N ALA A 231 -13.29 -27.90 -14.46
CA ALA A 231 -11.97 -27.26 -14.32
C ALA A 231 -11.56 -26.81 -12.89
N ASN A 232 -12.28 -27.23 -11.83
CA ASN A 232 -12.15 -26.62 -10.50
C ASN A 232 -11.15 -27.29 -9.54
N ARG A 233 -10.03 -27.83 -10.03
CA ARG A 233 -8.93 -28.31 -9.16
C ARG A 233 -7.60 -27.78 -9.70
N TYR A 234 -7.06 -26.80 -8.97
CA TYR A 234 -5.72 -26.22 -9.16
C TYR A 234 -5.53 -25.40 -10.43
N ALA A 235 -5.98 -24.14 -10.43
CA ALA A 235 -5.54 -23.17 -11.42
C ALA A 235 -4.13 -22.68 -11.06
N VAL A 236 -3.12 -23.52 -11.30
CA VAL A 236 -1.74 -23.11 -11.51
C VAL A 236 -1.76 -22.16 -12.71
N SER A 237 -1.34 -20.91 -12.49
CA SER A 237 -1.28 -19.86 -13.51
C SER A 237 -0.44 -20.32 -14.70
N GLY A 238 -0.89 -20.02 -15.91
CA GLY A 238 -0.02 -20.07 -17.07
C GLY A 238 1.17 -19.09 -16.90
N PRO A 239 2.27 -19.24 -17.66
CA PRO A 239 3.48 -18.43 -17.50
C PRO A 239 3.28 -16.91 -17.63
N ASP A 240 2.16 -16.46 -18.20
CA ASP A 240 1.85 -15.05 -18.52
C ASP A 240 0.72 -14.44 -17.66
N GLU A 241 0.37 -15.03 -16.51
CA GLU A 241 -0.81 -14.64 -15.72
C GLU A 241 -0.45 -13.95 -14.39
N ILE A 242 -0.95 -12.71 -14.20
CA ILE A 242 -0.83 -11.93 -12.94
C ILE A 242 -2.21 -11.87 -12.27
N ARG A 243 -2.26 -12.12 -10.96
CA ARG A 243 -3.48 -12.10 -10.14
C ARG A 243 -3.35 -11.14 -8.96
N LEU A 244 -4.21 -10.13 -8.93
CA LEU A 244 -4.40 -9.22 -7.80
C LEU A 244 -5.65 -9.66 -7.04
N TYR A 245 -5.49 -10.02 -5.77
CA TYR A 245 -6.61 -10.52 -4.95
C TYR A 245 -7.17 -9.40 -4.10
N SER A 246 -8.46 -9.12 -4.29
CA SER A 246 -9.27 -8.22 -3.47
C SER A 246 -10.64 -8.88 -3.21
N LYS A 247 -11.66 -8.15 -2.76
CA LYS A 247 -13.05 -8.69 -2.73
C LYS A 247 -13.50 -9.26 -4.09
N ASP A 248 -12.86 -8.84 -5.19
CA ASP A 248 -12.97 -9.42 -6.52
C ASP A 248 -11.58 -9.91 -7.02
N VAL A 249 -11.52 -11.06 -7.71
CA VAL A 249 -10.28 -11.61 -8.29
C VAL A 249 -10.11 -11.10 -9.71
N CYS A 250 -9.00 -10.39 -9.96
CA CYS A 250 -8.64 -9.90 -11.28
C CYS A 250 -7.58 -10.82 -11.91
N ILE A 251 -7.89 -11.40 -13.07
CA ILE A 251 -7.00 -12.29 -13.83
C ILE A 251 -6.54 -11.59 -15.10
N LEU A 252 -5.23 -11.42 -15.28
CA LEU A 252 -4.63 -10.93 -16.53
C LEU A 252 -4.09 -12.12 -17.34
N HIS A 253 -4.64 -12.42 -18.51
CA HIS A 253 -4.11 -13.48 -19.40
C HIS A 253 -4.05 -12.97 -20.86
N GLY A 254 -2.87 -12.98 -21.47
CA GLY A 254 -2.68 -12.57 -22.87
C GLY A 254 -3.14 -11.14 -23.17
N GLY A 255 -2.94 -10.20 -22.23
CA GLY A 255 -3.33 -8.79 -22.38
C GLY A 255 -4.83 -8.49 -22.24
N LYS A 256 -5.65 -9.46 -21.77
CA LYS A 256 -7.08 -9.24 -21.48
C LYS A 256 -7.38 -9.54 -20.01
N PHE A 257 -8.01 -8.58 -19.33
CA PHE A 257 -8.47 -8.74 -17.94
C PHE A 257 -9.83 -9.47 -17.88
N ARG A 258 -9.95 -10.45 -16.98
CA ARG A 258 -11.22 -11.10 -16.62
C ARG A 258 -11.46 -10.92 -15.12
N VAL A 259 -12.68 -10.53 -14.74
CA VAL A 259 -13.10 -10.40 -13.34
C VAL A 259 -13.88 -11.65 -12.94
N LYS A 260 -13.42 -12.38 -11.93
CA LYS A 260 -14.14 -13.50 -11.34
C LYS A 260 -14.51 -13.16 -9.90
N LYS A 261 -15.80 -13.18 -9.57
CA LYS A 261 -16.27 -13.03 -8.19
C LYS A 261 -16.03 -14.34 -7.43
N MET A 262 -15.14 -14.31 -6.45
CA MET A 262 -14.91 -15.44 -5.53
C MET A 262 -14.87 -14.90 -4.11
N PRO A 263 -15.56 -15.52 -3.14
CA PRO A 263 -15.44 -15.10 -1.75
C PRO A 263 -13.98 -15.27 -1.27
N PRO A 264 -13.46 -14.42 -0.37
CA PRO A 264 -12.04 -14.42 0.03
C PRO A 264 -11.49 -15.81 0.40
N HIS A 265 -12.27 -16.57 1.17
CA HIS A 265 -11.97 -17.95 1.56
C HIS A 265 -11.93 -18.99 0.45
N ALA A 266 -12.43 -18.68 -0.74
CA ALA A 266 -12.35 -19.54 -1.91
C ALA A 266 -11.15 -19.21 -2.81
N GLN A 267 -10.35 -18.19 -2.47
CA GLN A 267 -9.26 -17.69 -3.32
C GLN A 267 -7.96 -18.48 -3.07
N PHE A 268 -7.66 -18.83 -1.82
CA PHE A 268 -6.52 -19.65 -1.42
C PHE A 268 -6.95 -20.74 -0.44
N ASN A 269 -6.78 -22.00 -0.81
CA ASN A 269 -7.05 -23.13 0.07
C ASN A 269 -5.86 -24.08 0.06
N PHE A 270 -4.83 -23.69 0.80
CA PHE A 270 -3.65 -24.50 1.07
C PHE A 270 -3.82 -25.17 2.43
N ASP A 271 -3.11 -26.26 2.68
CA ASP A 271 -3.08 -26.89 4.00
C ASP A 271 -1.97 -26.31 4.87
N THR A 272 -0.93 -25.75 4.23
CA THR A 272 0.23 -25.18 4.92
C THR A 272 0.58 -23.79 4.39
N TYR A 273 0.72 -22.82 5.30
CA TYR A 273 1.07 -21.43 4.99
C TYR A 273 2.43 -21.12 5.63
N ILE A 274 3.42 -20.80 4.79
CA ILE A 274 4.78 -20.48 5.22
C ILE A 274 5.01 -18.99 5.03
N PHE A 275 5.18 -18.25 6.11
CA PHE A 275 5.34 -16.79 6.09
C PHE A 275 6.80 -16.39 6.29
N ASP A 276 7.25 -15.31 5.65
CA ASP A 276 8.35 -14.52 6.19
C ASP A 276 7.93 -13.81 7.48
N LEU A 277 8.91 -13.34 8.26
CA LEU A 277 8.70 -12.63 9.51
C LEU A 277 8.76 -11.11 9.33
N ASP A 278 9.95 -10.59 9.02
CA ASP A 278 10.25 -9.16 8.96
C ASP A 278 9.64 -8.57 7.68
N GLY A 279 8.73 -7.59 7.79
CA GLY A 279 8.06 -6.99 6.63
C GLY A 279 6.82 -7.75 6.16
N THR A 280 6.55 -8.92 6.74
CA THR A 280 5.38 -9.74 6.40
C THR A 280 4.44 -9.91 7.59
N LEU A 281 4.88 -10.55 8.68
CA LEU A 281 4.09 -10.71 9.90
C LEU A 281 4.38 -9.59 10.91
N LEU A 282 5.64 -9.17 11.03
CA LEU A 282 6.08 -8.14 11.97
C LEU A 282 6.63 -6.90 11.25
N SER A 283 6.18 -5.72 11.68
CA SER A 283 6.77 -4.44 11.30
C SER A 283 8.02 -4.20 12.16
N THR A 284 9.19 -4.55 11.62
CA THR A 284 10.48 -4.51 12.35
C THR A 284 11.45 -3.43 11.89
N LEU A 285 11.03 -2.62 10.90
CA LEU A 285 11.88 -1.64 10.25
C LEU A 285 12.38 -0.55 11.22
N GLY A 286 11.56 -0.14 12.19
CA GLY A 286 11.92 0.87 13.18
C GLY A 286 13.15 0.46 14.00
N ASP A 287 13.09 -0.72 14.62
CA ASP A 287 14.19 -1.26 15.44
C ASP A 287 15.46 -1.57 14.62
N LEU A 288 15.29 -2.02 13.37
CA LEU A 288 16.39 -2.22 12.42
C LEU A 288 17.08 -0.89 12.07
N ALA A 289 16.30 0.16 11.77
CA ALA A 289 16.83 1.48 11.45
C ALA A 289 17.50 2.13 12.66
N ALA A 290 16.88 2.04 13.84
CA ALA A 290 17.46 2.54 15.10
C ALA A 290 18.79 1.86 15.41
N SER A 291 18.86 0.53 15.28
CA SER A 291 20.09 -0.22 15.56
C SER A 291 21.18 0.01 14.50
N CYS A 292 20.78 0.17 13.23
CA CYS A 292 21.69 0.55 12.15
C CYS A 292 22.33 1.91 12.44
N ASN A 293 21.52 2.92 12.73
CA ASN A 293 21.98 4.27 13.00
C ASN A 293 22.78 4.38 14.30
N TYR A 294 22.41 3.62 15.33
CA TYR A 294 23.23 3.50 16.54
C TYR A 294 24.65 3.03 16.22
N ALA A 295 24.78 1.95 15.44
CA ALA A 295 26.09 1.39 15.08
C ALA A 295 26.90 2.34 14.20
N LEU A 296 26.27 2.97 13.21
CA LEU A 296 26.91 3.94 12.33
C LEU A 296 27.42 5.15 13.13
N LYS A 297 26.56 5.75 13.95
CA LYS A 297 26.89 6.92 14.77
C LYS A 297 28.00 6.63 15.77
N THR A 298 27.94 5.48 16.45
CA THR A 298 28.96 5.06 17.43
C THR A 298 30.34 4.92 16.79
N ASN A 299 30.40 4.59 15.50
CA ASN A 299 31.65 4.39 14.76
C ASN A 299 32.07 5.60 13.91
N GLY A 300 31.35 6.72 14.00
CA GLY A 300 31.64 7.98 13.30
C GLY A 300 31.20 8.00 11.83
N PHE A 301 30.25 7.16 11.44
CA PHE A 301 29.66 7.14 10.10
C PHE A 301 28.36 7.95 10.02
N PRO A 302 27.99 8.45 8.83
CA PRO A 302 26.71 9.11 8.63
C PRO A 302 25.55 8.14 8.88
N GLU A 303 24.51 8.64 9.54
CA GLU A 303 23.24 7.93 9.74
C GLU A 303 22.49 7.78 8.42
N ARG A 304 21.56 6.81 8.37
CA ARG A 304 20.69 6.51 7.23
C ARG A 304 19.26 6.87 7.55
N SER A 305 18.53 7.36 6.55
CA SER A 305 17.08 7.50 6.64
C SER A 305 16.41 6.13 6.78
N VAL A 306 15.20 6.12 7.33
CA VAL A 306 14.40 4.88 7.46
C VAL A 306 14.13 4.25 6.09
N ASP A 307 13.87 5.07 5.06
CA ASP A 307 13.65 4.58 3.70
C ASP A 307 14.91 3.98 3.06
N GLU A 308 16.10 4.55 3.30
CA GLU A 308 17.36 3.91 2.90
C GLU A 308 17.51 2.55 3.57
N VAL A 309 17.28 2.46 4.88
CA VAL A 309 17.34 1.19 5.61
C VAL A 309 16.33 0.19 5.05
N ARG A 310 15.10 0.61 4.75
CA ARG A 310 14.06 -0.23 4.12
C ARG A 310 14.56 -0.87 2.82
N ARG A 311 15.22 -0.08 1.96
CA ARG A 311 15.82 -0.57 0.71
C ARG A 311 17.01 -1.50 0.95
N PHE A 312 17.70 -1.37 2.08
CA PHE A 312 18.85 -2.21 2.43
C PHE A 312 18.48 -3.59 3.01
N VAL A 313 17.29 -3.74 3.62
CA VAL A 313 16.76 -5.02 4.12
C VAL A 313 16.54 -6.03 2.96
N GLY A 314 16.52 -7.34 3.23
CA GLY A 314 16.13 -8.39 2.25
C GLY A 314 16.98 -9.66 2.26
N ASN A 315 18.23 -9.61 2.73
CA ASN A 315 19.15 -10.78 2.74
C ASN A 315 19.83 -10.98 4.11
N GLY A 316 19.07 -10.67 5.17
CA GLY A 316 19.55 -10.67 6.54
C GLY A 316 20.36 -9.42 6.89
N VAL A 317 20.65 -9.28 8.19
CA VAL A 317 21.22 -8.04 8.76
C VAL A 317 22.65 -7.74 8.30
N LYS A 318 23.42 -8.75 7.87
CA LYS A 318 24.76 -8.52 7.31
C LYS A 318 24.68 -7.73 6.00
N LYS A 319 23.72 -8.06 5.13
CA LYS A 319 23.54 -7.34 3.86
C LYS A 319 23.04 -5.92 4.07
N LEU A 320 22.18 -5.72 5.08
CA LEU A 320 21.77 -4.39 5.51
C LEU A 320 22.99 -3.56 5.91
N MET A 321 23.87 -4.08 6.76
CA MET A 321 25.04 -3.34 7.23
C MET A 321 26.07 -3.14 6.11
N GLU A 322 26.25 -4.10 5.20
CA GLU A 322 27.08 -3.93 4.00
C GLU A 322 26.62 -2.75 3.15
N ARG A 323 25.31 -2.53 3.01
CA ARG A 323 24.77 -1.42 2.21
C ARG A 323 24.78 -0.09 2.98
N ALA A 324 24.67 -0.14 4.30
CA ALA A 324 24.61 1.04 5.14
C ALA A 324 25.98 1.66 5.41
N ILE A 325 27.02 0.84 5.57
CA ILE A 325 28.40 1.26 5.86
C ILE A 325 29.06 1.75 4.56
N PRO A 326 29.72 2.94 4.54
CA PRO A 326 30.50 3.37 3.39
C PRO A 326 31.54 2.32 2.97
N ASP A 327 31.69 2.06 1.68
CA ASP A 327 32.57 1.00 1.12
C ASP A 327 32.19 -0.44 1.54
N GLY A 328 31.08 -0.61 2.26
CA GLY A 328 30.50 -1.90 2.61
C GLY A 328 31.49 -2.87 3.27
N LEU A 329 31.61 -4.08 2.69
CA LEU A 329 32.50 -5.13 3.21
C LEU A 329 33.99 -4.77 3.12
N GLU A 330 34.37 -3.83 2.27
CA GLU A 330 35.76 -3.39 2.10
C GLU A 330 36.17 -2.37 3.17
N ASN A 331 35.21 -1.86 3.95
CA ASN A 331 35.49 -0.97 5.05
C ASN A 331 36.23 -1.69 6.18
N GLU A 332 37.39 -1.17 6.58
CA GLU A 332 38.21 -1.74 7.67
C GLU A 332 37.45 -1.85 9.00
N LYS A 333 36.43 -1.02 9.22
CA LYS A 333 35.59 -1.04 10.44
C LYS A 333 34.35 -1.92 10.31
N PHE A 334 34.13 -2.62 9.19
CA PHE A 334 32.89 -3.36 8.93
C PHE A 334 32.53 -4.32 10.07
N GLU A 335 33.47 -5.19 10.47
CA GLU A 335 33.22 -6.20 11.51
C GLU A 335 32.93 -5.58 12.88
N GLN A 336 33.58 -4.46 13.20
CA GLN A 336 33.32 -3.71 14.44
C GLN A 336 31.90 -3.11 14.43
N VAL A 337 31.55 -2.38 13.37
CA VAL A 337 30.23 -1.73 13.24
C VAL A 337 29.12 -2.77 13.20
N PHE A 338 29.36 -3.91 12.52
CA PHE A 338 28.41 -5.02 12.48
C PHE A 338 28.24 -5.69 13.85
N ALA A 339 29.31 -5.79 14.65
CA ALA A 339 29.21 -6.28 16.03
C ALA A 339 28.39 -5.32 16.92
N ASP A 340 28.61 -4.01 16.80
CA ASP A 340 27.85 -2.98 17.54
C ASP A 340 26.36 -3.01 17.15
N PHE A 341 26.06 -3.12 15.86
CA PHE A 341 24.70 -3.32 15.36
C PHE A 341 24.04 -4.54 16.01
N ARG A 342 24.70 -5.71 15.96
CA ARG A 342 24.14 -6.95 16.51
C ARG A 342 23.88 -6.84 18.01
N LYS A 343 24.81 -6.24 18.75
CA LYS A 343 24.68 -6.03 20.20
C LYS A 343 23.50 -5.13 20.52
N HIS A 344 23.39 -3.99 19.84
CA HIS A 344 22.28 -3.06 20.05
C HIS A 344 20.94 -3.69 19.65
N TYR A 345 20.87 -4.28 18.46
CA TYR A 345 19.64 -4.90 17.96
C TYR A 345 19.13 -6.01 18.87
N MET A 346 20.01 -6.84 19.46
CA MET A 346 19.57 -7.90 20.36
C MET A 346 18.96 -7.40 21.67
N MET A 347 19.23 -6.15 22.07
CA MET A 347 18.61 -5.50 23.23
C MET A 347 17.36 -4.69 22.86
N HIS A 348 17.28 -4.20 21.62
CA HIS A 348 16.29 -3.22 21.16
C HIS A 348 15.44 -3.74 19.97
N ASN A 349 15.28 -5.05 19.81
CA ASN A 349 14.48 -5.65 18.73
C ASN A 349 12.98 -5.76 19.05
N LEU A 350 12.53 -5.11 20.12
CA LEU A 350 11.16 -5.12 20.62
C LEU A 350 10.68 -3.71 21.02
N ASP A 351 11.44 -2.65 20.70
CA ASP A 351 11.10 -1.30 21.12
C ASP A 351 9.92 -0.74 20.31
N THR A 352 9.95 -0.97 18.99
CA THR A 352 8.85 -0.61 18.06
C THR A 352 8.27 -1.80 17.30
N THR A 353 8.89 -2.98 17.39
CA THR A 353 8.43 -4.18 16.68
C THR A 353 7.05 -4.62 17.13
N GLN A 354 6.14 -4.80 16.17
CA GLN A 354 4.78 -5.28 16.42
C GLN A 354 4.20 -5.99 15.18
N PRO A 355 3.19 -6.86 15.34
CA PRO A 355 2.47 -7.44 14.19
C PRO A 355 1.81 -6.37 13.33
N TYR A 356 1.76 -6.58 12.02
CA TYR A 356 0.97 -5.70 11.14
C TYR A 356 -0.53 -5.81 11.46
N PRO A 357 -1.32 -4.73 11.26
CA PRO A 357 -2.76 -4.76 11.44
C PRO A 357 -3.42 -5.90 10.65
N GLY A 358 -4.24 -6.71 11.32
CA GLY A 358 -4.93 -7.87 10.72
C GLY A 358 -4.13 -9.16 10.69
N VAL A 359 -2.84 -9.17 11.05
CA VAL A 359 -2.02 -10.40 11.07
C VAL A 359 -2.53 -11.38 12.12
N MET A 360 -2.80 -10.92 13.35
CA MET A 360 -3.29 -11.81 14.42
C MET A 360 -4.64 -12.45 14.05
N GLU A 361 -5.53 -11.67 13.45
CA GLU A 361 -6.84 -12.12 12.98
C GLU A 361 -6.71 -13.15 11.85
N MET A 362 -5.83 -12.89 10.89
CA MET A 362 -5.50 -13.82 9.80
C MET A 362 -4.92 -15.14 10.33
N LEU A 363 -3.94 -15.08 11.23
CA LEU A 363 -3.33 -16.29 11.81
C LEU A 363 -4.37 -17.11 12.59
N GLN A 364 -5.23 -16.46 13.38
CA GLN A 364 -6.31 -17.13 14.10
C GLN A 364 -7.30 -17.81 13.15
N GLU A 365 -7.74 -17.12 12.10
CA GLU A 365 -8.67 -17.66 11.11
C GLU A 365 -8.08 -18.88 10.37
N LEU A 366 -6.79 -18.84 10.03
CA LEU A 366 -6.09 -19.99 9.46
C LEU A 366 -6.04 -21.17 10.44
N LYS A 367 -5.78 -20.93 11.73
CA LYS A 367 -5.80 -22.00 12.76
C LYS A 367 -7.19 -22.56 12.99
N ASP A 368 -8.23 -21.73 13.01
CA ASP A 368 -9.62 -22.15 13.18
C ASP A 368 -10.08 -23.05 12.02
N ARG A 369 -9.50 -22.86 10.83
CA ARG A 369 -9.69 -23.72 9.65
C ARG A 369 -8.79 -24.95 9.62
N GLY A 370 -8.02 -25.20 10.67
CA GLY A 370 -7.13 -26.36 10.79
C GLY A 370 -5.91 -26.30 9.86
N LYS A 371 -5.43 -25.11 9.51
CA LYS A 371 -4.24 -24.94 8.66
C LYS A 371 -2.94 -24.97 9.48
N ASN A 372 -1.87 -25.46 8.86
CA ASN A 372 -0.52 -25.42 9.42
C ASN A 372 0.12 -24.08 9.09
N ILE A 373 0.82 -23.49 10.07
CA ILE A 373 1.47 -22.19 9.93
C ILE A 373 2.94 -22.32 10.29
N ALA A 374 3.82 -21.95 9.36
CA ALA A 374 5.24 -21.83 9.62
C ALA A 374 5.76 -20.42 9.33
N VAL A 375 6.88 -20.10 9.98
CA VAL A 375 7.66 -18.90 9.71
C VAL A 375 9.05 -19.30 9.21
N VAL A 376 9.51 -18.67 8.12
CA VAL A 376 10.85 -18.87 7.55
C VAL A 376 11.51 -17.51 7.31
N SER A 377 12.60 -17.23 8.02
CA SER A 377 13.26 -15.91 7.99
C SER A 377 14.78 -16.01 7.87
N ASN A 378 15.40 -15.00 7.22
CA ASN A 378 16.85 -14.80 7.24
C ASN A 378 17.34 -14.16 8.57
N LYS A 379 16.45 -13.93 9.53
CA LYS A 379 16.82 -13.53 10.89
C LYS A 379 17.44 -14.71 11.64
N PHE A 380 18.39 -14.43 12.55
CA PHE A 380 19.03 -15.44 13.40
C PHE A 380 18.01 -16.37 14.07
N TYR A 381 18.26 -17.67 14.03
CA TYR A 381 17.35 -18.71 14.52
C TYR A 381 16.76 -18.43 15.90
N ALA A 382 17.60 -18.09 16.88
CA ALA A 382 17.16 -17.79 18.24
C ALA A 382 16.23 -16.57 18.33
N ALA A 383 16.50 -15.52 17.54
CA ALA A 383 15.68 -14.32 17.51
C ALA A 383 14.34 -14.56 16.82
N THR A 384 14.32 -15.28 15.71
CA THR A 384 13.07 -15.71 15.02
C THR A 384 12.18 -16.50 15.99
N GLN A 385 12.76 -17.48 16.68
CA GLN A 385 12.09 -18.30 17.68
C GLN A 385 11.52 -17.48 18.85
N ALA A 386 12.30 -16.53 19.38
CA ALA A 386 11.88 -15.67 20.47
C ALA A 386 10.71 -14.75 20.06
N LEU A 387 10.79 -14.13 18.88
CA LEU A 387 9.76 -13.24 18.35
C LEU A 387 8.46 -14.00 18.06
N CYS A 388 8.52 -15.18 17.43
CA CYS A 388 7.34 -15.98 17.18
C CYS A 388 6.65 -16.40 18.48
N ARG A 389 7.40 -16.85 19.49
CA ARG A 389 6.83 -17.15 20.81
C ARG A 389 6.20 -15.93 21.47
N HIS A 390 6.85 -14.77 21.38
CA HIS A 390 6.38 -13.54 22.00
C HIS A 390 5.08 -13.02 21.38
N PHE A 391 5.01 -12.94 20.05
CA PHE A 391 3.88 -12.32 19.35
C PHE A 391 2.77 -13.29 18.94
N PHE A 392 3.13 -14.51 18.59
CA PHE A 392 2.18 -15.45 17.97
C PHE A 392 1.86 -16.65 18.86
N SER A 393 2.58 -16.84 19.97
CA SER A 393 2.36 -17.95 20.91
C SER A 393 2.22 -19.29 20.17
N ASP A 394 1.08 -19.97 20.30
CA ASP A 394 0.80 -21.29 19.69
C ASP A 394 0.18 -21.20 18.29
N LEU A 395 0.01 -20.00 17.71
CA LEU A 395 -0.52 -19.83 16.36
C LEU A 395 0.50 -20.24 15.27
N VAL A 396 1.79 -20.23 15.58
CA VAL A 396 2.86 -20.64 14.67
C VAL A 396 3.39 -22.01 15.10
N ASP A 397 3.21 -23.01 14.25
CA ASP A 397 3.59 -24.41 14.54
C ASP A 397 5.12 -24.59 14.46
N VAL A 398 5.77 -23.94 13.49
CA VAL A 398 7.22 -24.06 13.25
C VAL A 398 7.81 -22.70 12.87
N ALA A 399 8.97 -22.35 13.43
CA ALA A 399 9.71 -21.15 13.06
C ALA A 399 11.17 -21.46 12.73
N ILE A 400 11.61 -21.18 11.50
CA ILE A 400 12.98 -21.43 11.03
C ILE A 400 13.66 -20.09 10.76
N GLY A 401 14.78 -19.85 11.45
CA GLY A 401 15.71 -18.75 11.16
C GLY A 401 17.09 -19.22 10.69
N GLU A 402 17.97 -18.27 10.38
CA GLU A 402 19.35 -18.47 9.94
C GLU A 402 20.21 -19.17 11.02
N ARG A 403 20.93 -20.22 10.62
CA ARG A 403 21.94 -20.96 11.42
C ARG A 403 22.93 -21.66 10.48
N GLU A 404 24.08 -22.10 11.00
CA GLU A 404 25.22 -22.56 10.19
C GLU A 404 24.96 -23.83 9.35
N ASP A 405 24.10 -24.73 9.83
CA ASP A 405 23.80 -26.02 9.20
C ASP A 405 22.78 -25.95 8.07
N ILE A 406 22.23 -24.78 7.76
CA ILE A 406 21.16 -24.61 6.79
C ILE A 406 21.40 -23.41 5.88
N GLN A 407 21.27 -23.61 4.57
CA GLN A 407 21.35 -22.47 3.66
C GLN A 407 20.11 -21.59 3.81
N LYS A 408 20.34 -20.29 4.01
CA LYS A 408 19.27 -19.31 4.19
C LYS A 408 18.59 -18.94 2.87
N LYS A 409 17.47 -18.23 2.95
CA LYS A 409 16.76 -17.71 1.76
C LYS A 409 17.72 -16.92 0.86
N PRO A 410 17.68 -17.10 -0.47
CA PRO A 410 16.62 -17.77 -1.23
C PRO A 410 16.80 -19.29 -1.44
N ALA A 411 17.73 -19.95 -0.76
CA ALA A 411 17.85 -21.40 -0.83
C ALA A 411 16.60 -22.08 -0.22
N PRO A 412 16.18 -23.25 -0.76
CA PRO A 412 14.96 -23.92 -0.31
C PRO A 412 15.11 -24.63 1.04
N ASP A 413 16.32 -24.76 1.58
CA ASP A 413 16.64 -25.58 2.75
C ASP A 413 15.78 -25.22 3.97
N THR A 414 15.62 -23.92 4.26
CA THR A 414 14.80 -23.44 5.38
C THR A 414 13.31 -23.77 5.23
N VAL A 415 12.79 -23.74 4.00
CA VAL A 415 11.42 -24.17 3.66
C VAL A 415 11.29 -25.69 3.78
N ASN A 416 12.26 -26.43 3.28
CA ASN A 416 12.30 -27.90 3.36
C ASN A 416 12.29 -28.36 4.83
N GLU A 417 13.04 -27.69 5.69
CA GLU A 417 13.07 -27.98 7.11
C GLU A 417 11.74 -27.66 7.79
N ALA A 418 11.10 -26.54 7.44
CA ALA A 418 9.77 -26.20 7.96
C ALA A 418 8.73 -27.28 7.58
N LEU A 419 8.67 -27.67 6.30
CA LEU A 419 7.78 -28.72 5.82
C LEU A 419 8.04 -30.06 6.51
N ARG A 420 9.32 -30.42 6.71
CA ARG A 420 9.71 -31.65 7.41
C ARG A 420 9.27 -31.65 8.87
N GLN A 421 9.42 -30.54 9.59
CA GLN A 421 9.01 -30.44 11.00
C GLN A 421 7.48 -30.49 11.16
N MET A 422 6.73 -29.92 10.22
CA MET A 422 5.26 -29.98 10.22
C MET A 422 4.69 -31.30 9.66
N ASN A 423 5.52 -32.16 9.08
CA ASN A 423 5.06 -33.31 8.28
C ASN A 423 4.06 -32.88 7.19
N ALA A 424 4.35 -31.76 6.54
CA ALA A 424 3.48 -31.12 5.55
C ALA A 424 3.91 -31.44 4.11
N ASP A 425 2.94 -31.54 3.22
CA ASP A 425 3.18 -31.74 1.80
C ASP A 425 3.37 -30.40 1.06
N ARG A 426 4.42 -30.34 0.25
CA ARG A 426 4.80 -29.16 -0.53
C ARG A 426 3.72 -28.78 -1.54
N GLU A 427 3.08 -29.76 -2.18
CA GLU A 427 2.05 -29.49 -3.21
C GLU A 427 0.81 -28.78 -2.62
N SER A 428 0.58 -28.97 -1.33
CA SER A 428 -0.50 -28.33 -0.56
C SER A 428 -0.08 -27.06 0.17
N ALA A 429 1.13 -26.55 -0.06
CA ALA A 429 1.71 -25.45 0.69
C ALA A 429 1.89 -24.18 -0.15
N VAL A 430 1.86 -23.02 0.52
CA VAL A 430 2.13 -21.71 -0.09
C VAL A 430 3.15 -20.92 0.71
N TYR A 431 3.99 -20.15 0.01
CA TYR A 431 4.93 -19.22 0.62
C TYR A 431 4.36 -17.80 0.56
N ILE A 432 4.49 -17.02 1.64
CA ILE A 432 4.02 -15.65 1.77
C ILE A 432 5.17 -14.75 2.21
N GLY A 433 5.42 -13.66 1.49
CA GLY A 433 6.50 -12.72 1.83
C GLY A 433 6.35 -11.37 1.15
N ASP A 434 7.25 -10.43 1.44
CA ASP A 434 7.21 -9.05 0.93
C ASP A 434 8.40 -8.68 0.04
N SER A 435 9.30 -9.61 -0.26
CA SER A 435 10.55 -9.30 -0.97
C SER A 435 10.84 -10.17 -2.20
N ASP A 436 11.78 -9.72 -3.02
CA ASP A 436 12.38 -10.49 -4.11
C ASP A 436 12.97 -11.82 -3.62
N VAL A 437 13.55 -11.82 -2.42
CA VAL A 437 14.12 -13.01 -1.80
C VAL A 437 13.04 -14.03 -1.48
N ASP A 438 11.84 -13.60 -1.08
CA ASP A 438 10.71 -14.48 -0.84
C ASP A 438 10.18 -15.10 -2.13
N VAL A 439 10.06 -14.30 -3.19
CA VAL A 439 9.67 -14.80 -4.52
C VAL A 439 10.66 -15.85 -5.02
N MET A 440 11.96 -15.57 -4.90
CA MET A 440 13.01 -16.53 -5.24
C MET A 440 12.98 -17.77 -4.34
N THR A 441 12.70 -17.62 -3.04
CA THR A 441 12.58 -18.73 -2.09
C THR A 441 11.45 -19.67 -2.47
N ALA A 442 10.27 -19.11 -2.77
CA ALA A 442 9.11 -19.86 -3.23
C ALA A 442 9.41 -20.61 -4.54
N LYS A 443 10.01 -19.91 -5.51
CA LYS A 443 10.43 -20.50 -6.80
C LYS A 443 11.43 -21.65 -6.63
N ASN A 444 12.50 -21.43 -5.85
CA ASN A 444 13.52 -22.45 -5.57
C ASN A 444 12.97 -23.62 -4.76
N SER A 445 11.90 -23.38 -4.00
CA SER A 445 11.16 -24.40 -3.25
C SER A 445 10.04 -25.05 -4.07
N GLY A 446 9.81 -24.67 -5.33
CA GLY A 446 8.73 -25.23 -6.15
C GLY A 446 7.33 -24.99 -5.57
N MET A 447 7.11 -23.84 -4.91
CA MET A 447 5.86 -23.48 -4.25
C MET A 447 5.27 -22.20 -4.85
N PRO A 448 3.94 -22.01 -4.84
CA PRO A 448 3.34 -20.72 -5.13
C PRO A 448 3.77 -19.68 -4.11
N CYS A 449 3.90 -18.42 -4.58
CA CYS A 449 4.23 -17.27 -3.73
C CYS A 449 3.07 -16.29 -3.72
N ILE A 450 2.59 -15.91 -2.53
CA ILE A 450 1.71 -14.76 -2.31
C ILE A 450 2.57 -13.60 -1.82
N SER A 451 2.62 -12.50 -2.55
CA SER A 451 3.40 -11.31 -2.18
C SER A 451 2.52 -10.29 -1.46
N VAL A 452 2.98 -9.78 -0.31
CA VAL A 452 2.23 -8.80 0.49
C VAL A 452 2.67 -7.37 0.18
N LEU A 453 1.72 -6.43 0.14
CA LEU A 453 1.98 -5.04 -0.27
C LEU A 453 2.09 -4.03 0.88
N TRP A 454 2.06 -4.50 2.13
CA TRP A 454 2.28 -3.67 3.33
C TRP A 454 3.72 -3.73 3.88
N GLY A 455 4.58 -4.53 3.25
CA GLY A 455 5.95 -4.80 3.68
C GLY A 455 6.98 -3.79 3.15
N PHE A 456 8.21 -4.27 2.91
CA PHE A 456 9.35 -3.41 2.59
C PHE A 456 9.52 -3.13 1.10
N ARG A 457 8.89 -3.89 0.20
CA ARG A 457 8.94 -3.66 -1.26
C ARG A 457 7.62 -3.14 -1.80
N ASP A 458 7.73 -2.31 -2.84
CA ASP A 458 6.59 -1.87 -3.63
C ASP A 458 6.21 -2.92 -4.68
N LEU A 459 5.04 -2.70 -5.28
CA LEU A 459 4.44 -3.61 -6.26
C LEU A 459 5.31 -3.74 -7.52
N GLU A 460 5.81 -2.62 -8.03
CA GLU A 460 6.65 -2.56 -9.24
C GLU A 460 7.93 -3.38 -9.06
N PHE A 461 8.60 -3.24 -7.92
CA PHE A 461 9.79 -4.01 -7.59
C PHE A 461 9.49 -5.51 -7.56
N LEU A 462 8.40 -5.92 -6.93
CA LEU A 462 8.04 -7.33 -6.82
C LEU A 462 7.67 -7.94 -8.19
N ILE A 463 6.93 -7.21 -9.04
CA ILE A 463 6.62 -7.64 -10.42
C ILE A 463 7.91 -7.86 -11.23
N ALA A 464 8.86 -6.92 -11.14
CA ALA A 464 10.15 -7.02 -11.82
C ALA A 464 10.99 -8.23 -11.34
N HIS A 465 10.68 -8.78 -10.16
CA HIS A 465 11.33 -9.96 -9.58
C HIS A 465 10.45 -11.20 -9.63
N ASP A 466 9.59 -11.30 -10.66
CA ASP A 466 8.75 -12.47 -10.95
C ASP A 466 7.58 -12.73 -9.98
N ALA A 467 7.20 -11.79 -9.11
CA ALA A 467 5.96 -11.94 -8.33
C ALA A 467 4.73 -11.93 -9.25
N ARG A 468 3.73 -12.76 -8.91
CA ARG A 468 2.51 -12.94 -9.73
C ARG A 468 1.21 -12.86 -8.94
N ILE A 469 1.26 -13.07 -7.63
CA ILE A 469 0.09 -13.05 -6.75
C ILE A 469 0.31 -12.01 -5.67
N PHE A 470 -0.63 -11.09 -5.50
CA PHE A 470 -0.50 -9.97 -4.56
C PHE A 470 -1.72 -9.80 -3.66
N VAL A 471 -1.48 -9.43 -2.41
CA VAL A 471 -2.50 -9.07 -1.42
C VAL A 471 -2.17 -7.72 -0.74
N THR A 472 -3.20 -6.93 -0.48
CA THR A 472 -3.11 -5.61 0.16
C THR A 472 -3.52 -5.62 1.63
N SER A 473 -4.11 -6.71 2.14
CA SER A 473 -4.34 -6.90 3.57
C SER A 473 -4.20 -8.36 4.01
N PRO A 474 -3.79 -8.63 5.27
CA PRO A 474 -3.64 -10.00 5.77
C PRO A 474 -4.90 -10.87 5.60
N LEU A 475 -6.08 -10.30 5.83
CA LEU A 475 -7.35 -11.03 5.74
C LEU A 475 -7.69 -11.54 4.33
N GLN A 476 -7.00 -11.09 3.27
CA GLN A 476 -7.18 -11.64 1.91
C GLN A 476 -6.49 -13.01 1.72
N ILE A 477 -5.64 -13.42 2.66
CA ILE A 477 -5.00 -14.75 2.67
C ILE A 477 -5.97 -15.81 3.22
N CYS A 478 -7.00 -15.36 3.94
CA CYS A 478 -8.09 -16.16 4.49
C CYS A 478 -9.35 -16.05 3.61
#